data_AF-A0A660QHM5-F1
#
_entry.id   AF-A0A660QHM5-F1
#
_cell.length_a   1.000
_cell.length_b   1.000
_cell.length_c   1.000
_cell.angle_alpha   90.00
_cell.angle_beta   90.00
_cell.angle_gamma   90.00
#
_symmetry.space_group_name_H-M   'P 1'
#
loop_
_entity.id
_entity.type
_entity.pdbx_description
1 polymer ?
#
loop_
_entity_poly.entity_id
_entity_poly.type
_entity_poly.pdbx_seq_one_letter_code
_entity_poly.pdbx_strand_id
1 'polypeptide(L)'
;MKHDKVVVTIGVIILLIAGVGIYLYKPAPREVFLPSGKALVVMEGVLKDVPTAIEVADTNPFYPLIVTPLAVHYDEKGNRYLVPLYVKNLSNPSKAIVRAERMIGKSPDLVITENRDLRDISLDLIKEYWKKSDLAIIIKDDRQGYEIGIVATPIASYLTAPVIVTDQIDSEVLGVLSKIDVKYLIICGNLTTNVFNSYRIESPDDALNITIDLVEEKFGDINYITMTNPLDAWPPKILDRVFYSSPVMEIKSSVSTQIVRMVIGLLTGSNTANFSFKIPDDYKYALIKVEVVNLDSDGVDEFGNKVNVQGGIIDPSQPETYQKFELISFGVSTASNPAVRDSAGRVIKDRFYQEVLLYNRGGAKYNLVVSGEWLDRKSGRVQINVEVDKLENPYYAMMKKLSSLAPYLTAYHKGIIFARSDFAFYADDNALTVKGEKCPGYYSVRKNPDLAYAHNMHVFNKIHKPLNDLLAKLADIPSDDIRNLTKYYKNNPIYIAILGDAEMMPRIVYDNWLCPLSKEASSYTYAYGLGTPSDFIYGDIDPIYGDYSNLANDTCSYYPYQENIVGRLAGWD
;
A
#
# COMPACT_ATOMS: atom_id res chain seq x y z
N MET A 1 -25.37 82.40 -1.51
CA MET A 1 -26.03 81.97 -0.25
C MET A 1 -27.24 81.02 -0.40
N LYS A 2 -27.95 80.93 -1.55
CA LYS A 2 -29.08 79.96 -1.70
C LYS A 2 -28.71 78.58 -2.28
N HIS A 3 -27.56 78.44 -2.96
CA HIS A 3 -27.14 77.15 -3.54
C HIS A 3 -26.26 76.30 -2.62
N ASP A 4 -25.45 76.90 -1.74
CA ASP A 4 -24.54 76.14 -0.85
C ASP A 4 -25.28 75.26 0.16
N LYS A 5 -26.42 75.73 0.70
CA LYS A 5 -27.22 74.95 1.65
C LYS A 5 -27.83 73.71 0.99
N VAL A 6 -28.21 73.80 -0.29
CA VAL A 6 -28.78 72.67 -1.02
C VAL A 6 -27.72 71.61 -1.29
N VAL A 7 -26.52 72.02 -1.71
CA VAL A 7 -25.39 71.09 -1.95
C VAL A 7 -24.97 70.38 -0.66
N VAL A 8 -24.86 71.10 0.46
CA VAL A 8 -24.54 70.49 1.76
C VAL A 8 -25.64 69.54 2.22
N THR A 9 -26.91 69.89 2.01
CA THR A 9 -28.04 69.03 2.41
C THR A 9 -28.08 67.75 1.59
N ILE A 10 -27.85 67.83 0.27
CA ILE A 10 -27.77 66.65 -0.61
C ILE A 10 -26.55 65.79 -0.23
N GLY A 11 -25.41 66.40 0.05
CA GLY A 11 -24.21 65.68 0.50
C GLY A 11 -24.43 64.91 1.81
N VAL A 12 -25.10 65.52 2.79
CA VAL A 12 -25.46 64.86 4.05
C VAL A 12 -26.47 63.73 3.83
N ILE A 13 -27.45 63.90 2.94
CA ILE A 13 -28.41 62.85 2.61
C ILE A 13 -27.71 61.65 1.94
N ILE A 14 -26.79 61.89 1.00
CA ILE A 14 -26.02 60.81 0.36
C ILE A 14 -25.15 60.08 1.38
N LEU A 15 -24.50 60.80 2.30
CA LEU A 15 -23.71 60.21 3.39
C LEU A 15 -24.56 59.39 4.36
N LEU A 16 -25.76 59.86 4.69
CA LEU A 16 -26.70 59.11 5.52
C LEU A 16 -27.22 57.86 4.80
N ILE A 17 -27.54 57.95 3.50
CA ILE A 17 -27.97 56.80 2.70
C ILE A 17 -26.84 55.78 2.55
N ALA A 18 -25.60 56.24 2.32
CA ALA A 18 -24.43 55.37 2.26
C ALA A 18 -24.11 54.74 3.62
N GLY A 19 -24.21 55.51 4.70
CA GLY A 19 -24.01 55.02 6.07
C GLY A 19 -25.07 54.00 6.49
N VAL A 20 -26.33 54.23 6.13
CA VAL A 20 -27.43 53.27 6.32
C VAL A 20 -27.25 52.04 5.41
N GLY A 21 -26.81 52.24 4.17
CA GLY A 21 -26.49 51.16 3.23
C GLY A 21 -25.38 50.24 3.77
N ILE A 22 -24.33 50.79 4.35
CA ILE A 22 -23.22 50.04 4.97
C ILE A 22 -23.68 49.38 6.28
N TYR A 23 -24.48 50.08 7.10
CA TYR A 23 -25.00 49.55 8.37
C TYR A 23 -26.03 48.42 8.18
N LEU A 24 -26.82 48.48 7.11
CA LEU A 24 -27.80 47.46 6.73
C LEU A 24 -27.23 46.39 5.79
N TYR A 25 -26.02 46.58 5.24
CA TYR A 25 -25.31 45.55 4.51
C TYR A 25 -24.83 44.47 5.48
N LYS A 26 -25.70 43.51 5.75
CA LYS A 26 -25.28 42.20 6.22
C LYS A 26 -24.87 41.42 4.97
N PRO A 27 -23.59 41.03 4.81
CA PRO A 27 -23.27 40.05 3.78
C PRO A 27 -24.19 38.86 4.02
N ALA A 28 -24.88 38.40 2.96
CA ALA A 28 -25.59 37.13 3.03
C ALA A 28 -24.59 36.10 3.61
N PRO A 29 -25.03 35.23 4.54
CA PRO A 29 -24.17 34.14 4.98
C PRO A 29 -23.64 33.46 3.72
N ARG A 30 -22.31 33.35 3.56
CA ARG A 30 -21.76 32.52 2.49
C ARG A 30 -22.41 31.16 2.66
N GLU A 31 -23.18 30.72 1.67
CA GLU A 31 -23.70 29.35 1.67
C GLU A 31 -22.51 28.41 1.83
N VAL A 32 -22.57 27.57 2.86
CA VAL A 32 -21.50 26.64 3.17
C VAL A 32 -21.45 25.65 2.01
N PHE A 33 -20.29 25.57 1.35
CA PHE A 33 -20.08 24.58 0.29
C PHE A 33 -20.16 23.17 0.89
N LEU A 34 -21.12 22.38 0.40
CA LEU A 34 -21.29 20.98 0.75
C LEU A 34 -21.11 20.13 -0.52
N PRO A 35 -20.07 19.28 -0.59
CA PRO A 35 -19.73 18.51 -1.77
C PRO A 35 -20.63 17.28 -1.93
N SER A 36 -21.91 17.48 -2.27
CA SER A 36 -22.81 16.38 -2.65
C SER A 36 -22.65 16.02 -4.13
N GLY A 37 -23.06 14.81 -4.52
CA GLY A 37 -23.02 14.37 -5.92
C GLY A 37 -23.63 15.39 -6.89
N LYS A 38 -24.83 15.91 -6.58
CA LYS A 38 -25.52 16.94 -7.38
C LYS A 38 -24.78 18.27 -7.46
N ALA A 39 -24.11 18.68 -6.37
CA ALA A 39 -23.33 19.92 -6.35
C ALA A 39 -22.01 19.76 -7.12
N LEU A 40 -21.40 18.57 -7.06
CA LEU A 40 -20.13 18.27 -7.69
C LEU A 40 -20.24 17.97 -9.18
N VAL A 41 -21.29 17.26 -9.62
CA VAL A 41 -21.43 16.81 -11.03
C VAL A 41 -21.49 17.98 -12.02
N VAL A 42 -21.91 19.16 -11.57
CA VAL A 42 -21.97 20.40 -12.36
C VAL A 42 -20.65 21.20 -12.32
N MET A 43 -19.64 20.74 -11.60
CA MET A 43 -18.31 21.36 -11.54
C MET A 43 -17.40 20.73 -12.59
N GLU A 44 -16.60 21.56 -13.26
CA GLU A 44 -15.81 21.11 -14.40
C GLU A 44 -14.41 21.73 -14.42
N GLY A 45 -13.45 20.89 -14.77
CA GLY A 45 -12.10 21.27 -15.15
C GLY A 45 -11.84 21.05 -16.64
N VAL A 46 -10.99 21.91 -17.19
CA VAL A 46 -10.58 21.88 -18.59
C VAL A 46 -9.07 21.94 -18.65
N LEU A 47 -8.47 20.94 -19.29
CA LEU A 47 -7.04 20.90 -19.58
C LEU A 47 -6.72 21.69 -20.87
N LYS A 48 -5.54 22.30 -20.93
CA LYS A 48 -4.98 22.97 -22.12
C LYS A 48 -4.33 21.97 -23.07
N ASP A 49 -3.56 21.06 -22.48
CA ASP A 49 -2.79 20.02 -23.14
C ASP A 49 -2.74 18.80 -22.21
N VAL A 50 -2.38 17.65 -22.73
CA VAL A 50 -2.29 16.39 -21.98
C VAL A 50 -1.01 15.65 -22.40
N PRO A 51 -0.16 15.23 -21.45
CA PRO A 51 1.05 14.47 -21.77
C PRO A 51 0.71 13.15 -22.46
N THR A 52 1.63 12.67 -23.29
CA THR A 52 1.49 11.37 -23.97
C THR A 52 1.73 10.20 -23.01
N ALA A 53 2.61 10.37 -22.03
CA ALA A 53 2.85 9.47 -20.92
C ALA A 53 3.50 10.21 -19.74
N ILE A 54 3.23 9.77 -18.51
CA ILE A 54 3.73 10.38 -17.29
C ILE A 54 4.65 9.39 -16.57
N GLU A 55 5.79 9.87 -16.13
CA GLU A 55 6.75 9.13 -15.31
C GLU A 55 6.96 9.87 -13.98
N VAL A 56 6.87 9.16 -12.86
CA VAL A 56 7.11 9.72 -11.53
C VAL A 56 8.02 8.81 -10.70
N ALA A 57 8.86 9.43 -9.88
CA ALA A 57 9.71 8.71 -8.94
C ALA A 57 8.86 7.97 -7.87
N ASP A 58 9.28 6.78 -7.47
CA ASP A 58 8.68 6.01 -6.36
C ASP A 58 9.13 6.50 -4.95
N THR A 59 9.94 7.55 -4.89
CA THR A 59 10.50 8.08 -3.65
C THR A 59 9.46 8.79 -2.78
N ASN A 60 8.39 9.34 -3.35
CA ASN A 60 7.32 10.02 -2.62
C ASN A 60 5.92 9.51 -3.04
N PRO A 61 5.09 9.04 -2.09
CA PRO A 61 3.79 8.47 -2.39
C PRO A 61 2.76 9.50 -2.89
N PHE A 62 3.01 10.80 -2.74
CA PHE A 62 2.12 11.85 -3.23
C PHE A 62 2.25 12.13 -4.73
N TYR A 63 3.39 11.81 -5.37
CA TYR A 63 3.56 12.12 -6.79
C TYR A 63 2.48 11.47 -7.67
N PRO A 64 2.12 10.18 -7.49
CA PRO A 64 0.99 9.58 -8.21
C PRO A 64 -0.34 10.28 -7.97
N LEU A 65 -0.64 10.72 -6.74
CA LEU A 65 -1.90 11.42 -6.41
C LEU A 65 -2.01 12.75 -7.17
N ILE A 66 -0.92 13.52 -7.23
CA ILE A 66 -0.87 14.82 -7.92
C ILE A 66 -1.18 14.66 -9.41
N VAL A 67 -0.59 13.65 -10.06
CA VAL A 67 -0.71 13.45 -11.52
C VAL A 67 -1.90 12.60 -11.93
N THR A 68 -2.55 11.89 -11.01
CA THR A 68 -3.71 11.03 -11.33
C THR A 68 -4.81 11.77 -12.10
N PRO A 69 -5.28 12.98 -11.71
CA PRO A 69 -6.30 13.69 -12.48
C PRO A 69 -5.79 14.27 -13.80
N LEU A 70 -4.48 14.26 -14.07
CA LEU A 70 -3.94 14.50 -15.41
C LEU A 70 -3.94 13.19 -16.22
N ALA A 71 -3.62 12.08 -15.57
CA ALA A 71 -3.44 10.78 -16.19
C ALA A 71 -4.77 10.07 -16.55
N VAL A 72 -5.76 10.18 -15.68
CA VAL A 72 -7.11 9.66 -15.88
C VAL A 72 -8.09 10.78 -15.58
N HIS A 73 -8.81 11.23 -16.59
CA HIS A 73 -9.76 12.32 -16.44
C HIS A 73 -10.96 12.16 -17.36
N TYR A 74 -11.99 12.95 -17.11
CA TYR A 74 -13.30 12.81 -17.74
C TYR A 74 -13.79 14.16 -18.28
N ASP A 75 -14.36 14.14 -19.48
CA ASP A 75 -15.09 15.31 -19.98
C ASP A 75 -16.50 15.42 -19.36
N GLU A 76 -17.19 16.51 -19.71
CA GLU A 76 -18.56 16.82 -19.26
C GLU A 76 -19.55 15.69 -19.59
N LYS A 77 -19.30 14.95 -20.68
CA LYS A 77 -20.15 13.83 -21.13
C LYS A 77 -19.79 12.50 -20.47
N GLY A 78 -18.78 12.48 -19.60
CA GLY A 78 -18.30 11.27 -18.93
C GLY A 78 -17.43 10.39 -19.82
N ASN A 79 -16.88 10.89 -20.93
CA ASN A 79 -15.88 10.17 -21.71
C ASN A 79 -14.53 10.22 -20.98
N ARG A 80 -13.89 9.05 -20.89
CA ARG A 80 -12.61 8.87 -20.21
C ARG A 80 -11.44 9.15 -21.15
N TYR A 81 -10.46 9.89 -20.66
CA TYR A 81 -9.14 10.07 -21.27
C TYR A 81 -8.10 9.33 -20.42
N LEU A 82 -7.11 8.73 -21.08
CA LEU A 82 -6.11 7.88 -20.43
C LEU A 82 -4.70 8.17 -20.94
N VAL A 83 -3.82 8.46 -19.98
CA VAL A 83 -2.38 8.60 -20.15
C VAL A 83 -1.69 7.55 -19.30
N PRO A 84 -0.74 6.76 -19.85
CA PRO A 84 0.04 5.82 -19.04
C PRO A 84 0.79 6.54 -17.92
N LEU A 85 0.72 6.00 -16.70
CA LEU A 85 1.47 6.45 -15.54
C LEU A 85 2.48 5.38 -15.12
N TYR A 86 3.76 5.73 -15.12
CA TYR A 86 4.86 4.89 -14.66
C TYR A 86 5.39 5.40 -13.33
N VAL A 87 5.27 4.58 -12.28
CA VAL A 87 5.83 4.87 -10.95
C VAL A 87 7.03 3.95 -10.73
N LYS A 88 8.24 4.51 -10.68
CA LYS A 88 9.46 3.69 -10.61
C LYS A 88 10.61 4.39 -9.92
N ASN A 89 11.58 3.61 -9.45
CA ASN A 89 12.89 4.11 -9.11
C ASN A 89 13.58 4.58 -10.40
N LEU A 90 13.83 5.89 -10.53
CA LEU A 90 14.35 6.47 -11.76
C LEU A 90 15.83 6.11 -12.00
N SER A 91 16.59 5.86 -10.93
CA SER A 91 18.00 5.50 -11.01
C SER A 91 18.25 4.02 -11.35
N ASN A 92 17.34 3.15 -10.92
CA ASN A 92 17.41 1.70 -11.13
C ASN A 92 15.99 1.13 -11.32
N PRO A 93 15.36 1.39 -12.48
CA PRO A 93 13.97 1.02 -12.70
C PRO A 93 13.79 -0.50 -12.81
N SER A 94 12.66 -0.99 -12.26
CA SER A 94 12.24 -2.38 -12.42
C SER A 94 12.22 -2.79 -13.90
N LYS A 95 12.72 -3.99 -14.19
CA LYS A 95 12.68 -4.56 -15.54
C LYS A 95 11.24 -4.75 -16.04
N ALA A 96 10.30 -5.01 -15.13
CA ALA A 96 8.89 -5.17 -15.47
C ALA A 96 8.29 -3.86 -16.00
N ILE A 97 8.61 -2.74 -15.35
CA ILE A 97 8.15 -1.40 -15.76
C ILE A 97 8.77 -1.01 -17.09
N VAL A 98 10.09 -1.17 -17.25
CA VAL A 98 10.78 -0.90 -18.53
C VAL A 98 10.22 -1.75 -19.67
N ARG A 99 9.84 -3.01 -19.41
CA ARG A 99 9.15 -3.85 -20.40
C ARG A 99 7.76 -3.33 -20.72
N ALA A 100 6.98 -2.92 -19.72
CA ALA A 100 5.65 -2.37 -19.91
C ALA A 100 5.68 -1.07 -20.74
N GLU A 101 6.61 -0.16 -20.47
CA GLU A 101 6.85 1.06 -21.26
C GLU A 101 7.05 0.74 -22.74
N ARG A 102 7.93 -0.23 -23.05
CA ARG A 102 8.18 -0.68 -24.44
C ARG A 102 6.96 -1.31 -25.10
N MET A 103 6.17 -2.09 -24.35
CA MET A 103 4.97 -2.75 -24.86
C MET A 103 3.84 -1.75 -25.14
N ILE A 104 3.69 -0.73 -24.29
CA ILE A 104 2.70 0.33 -24.47
C ILE A 104 3.11 1.25 -25.63
N GLY A 105 4.41 1.47 -25.83
CA GLY A 105 4.94 2.19 -26.98
C GLY A 105 4.71 3.71 -26.93
N LYS A 106 4.42 4.26 -25.75
CA LYS A 106 4.31 5.71 -25.50
C LYS A 106 5.48 6.16 -24.63
N SER A 107 6.28 7.08 -25.14
CA SER A 107 7.43 7.62 -24.41
C SER A 107 6.96 8.72 -23.44
N PRO A 108 7.38 8.72 -22.16
CA PRO A 108 7.04 9.79 -21.24
C PRO A 108 7.57 11.14 -21.70
N ASP A 109 6.70 12.15 -21.72
CA ASP A 109 7.01 13.55 -21.99
C ASP A 109 6.79 14.45 -20.76
N LEU A 110 6.19 13.91 -19.69
CA LEU A 110 6.19 14.50 -18.36
C LEU A 110 6.94 13.59 -17.37
N VAL A 111 7.98 14.12 -16.74
CA VAL A 111 8.81 13.39 -15.76
C VAL A 111 8.92 14.16 -14.44
N ILE A 112 8.47 13.56 -13.35
CA ILE A 112 8.63 14.09 -11.99
C ILE A 112 9.76 13.34 -11.30
N THR A 113 10.87 14.06 -11.09
CA THR A 113 12.10 13.53 -10.51
C THR A 113 12.13 13.67 -8.98
N GLU A 114 13.11 12.99 -8.37
CA GLU A 114 13.32 13.01 -6.94
C GLU A 114 13.70 14.42 -6.42
N ASN A 115 13.34 14.71 -5.16
CA ASN A 115 13.76 15.89 -4.38
C ASN A 115 13.16 17.24 -4.79
N ARG A 116 12.12 17.25 -5.61
CA ARG A 116 11.32 18.47 -5.80
C ARG A 116 10.24 18.60 -4.73
N ASP A 117 10.02 19.83 -4.29
CA ASP A 117 8.95 20.20 -3.37
C ASP A 117 7.57 19.88 -3.97
N LEU A 118 6.71 19.25 -3.17
CA LEU A 118 5.40 18.76 -3.62
C LEU A 118 4.46 19.89 -4.01
N ARG A 119 4.49 21.01 -3.27
CA ARG A 119 3.68 22.20 -3.55
C ARG A 119 4.11 22.81 -4.86
N ASP A 120 5.41 23.00 -5.08
CA ASP A 120 5.92 23.59 -6.31
C ASP A 120 5.59 22.73 -7.54
N ILE A 121 5.75 21.40 -7.44
CA ILE A 121 5.35 20.47 -8.51
C ILE A 121 3.86 20.62 -8.83
N SER A 122 3.00 20.54 -7.82
CA SER A 122 1.55 20.68 -8.00
C SER A 122 1.20 21.99 -8.69
N LEU A 123 1.78 23.11 -8.26
CA LEU A 123 1.49 24.43 -8.83
C LEU A 123 2.00 24.59 -10.25
N ASP A 124 3.17 24.03 -10.58
CA ASP A 124 3.73 24.08 -11.93
C ASP A 124 2.88 23.29 -12.93
N LEU A 125 2.45 22.07 -12.55
CA LEU A 125 1.56 21.25 -13.37
C LEU A 125 0.22 21.97 -13.63
N ILE A 126 -0.33 22.67 -12.64
CA ILE A 126 -1.55 23.46 -12.82
C ILE A 126 -1.35 24.58 -13.84
N LYS A 127 -0.25 25.35 -13.71
CA LYS A 127 0.05 26.45 -14.64
C LYS A 127 0.19 25.94 -16.08
N GLU A 128 0.81 24.77 -16.24
CA GLU A 128 1.09 24.15 -17.53
C GLU A 128 -0.17 23.53 -18.16
N TYR A 129 -0.85 22.65 -17.43
CA TYR A 129 -1.88 21.78 -18.02
C TYR A 129 -3.32 22.25 -17.77
N TRP A 130 -3.62 23.03 -16.74
CA TRP A 130 -5.00 23.46 -16.46
C TRP A 130 -5.32 24.81 -17.10
N LYS A 131 -6.43 24.85 -17.86
CA LYS A 131 -7.02 26.06 -18.44
C LYS A 131 -7.98 26.71 -17.47
N LYS A 132 -8.87 25.89 -16.89
CA LYS A 132 -9.91 26.28 -15.94
C LYS A 132 -10.18 25.10 -15.01
N SER A 133 -10.58 25.35 -13.79
CA SER A 133 -11.29 24.38 -12.96
C SER A 133 -12.17 25.09 -11.95
N ASP A 134 -13.40 24.64 -11.73
CA ASP A 134 -14.28 25.21 -10.70
C ASP A 134 -13.90 24.74 -9.26
N LEU A 135 -13.17 23.62 -9.15
CA LEU A 135 -12.80 22.94 -7.91
C LEU A 135 -11.30 22.66 -7.88
N ALA A 136 -10.67 22.63 -6.70
CA ALA A 136 -9.37 21.99 -6.50
C ALA A 136 -9.37 21.14 -5.23
N ILE A 137 -8.58 20.06 -5.23
CA ILE A 137 -8.33 19.26 -4.03
C ILE A 137 -6.99 19.68 -3.43
N ILE A 138 -7.00 20.06 -2.16
CA ILE A 138 -5.80 20.39 -1.39
C ILE A 138 -5.56 19.27 -0.39
N ILE A 139 -4.41 18.63 -0.47
CA ILE A 139 -3.99 17.57 0.43
C ILE A 139 -2.85 18.09 1.30
N LYS A 140 -2.96 17.93 2.61
CA LYS A 140 -1.85 18.25 3.50
C LYS A 140 -0.67 17.30 3.26
N ASP A 141 0.55 17.83 3.23
CA ASP A 141 1.78 17.04 3.12
C ASP A 141 2.13 16.30 4.43
N ASP A 142 1.24 15.41 4.86
CA ASP A 142 1.49 14.50 5.97
C ASP A 142 0.64 13.23 5.89
N ARG A 143 0.76 12.41 6.94
CA ARG A 143 0.00 11.16 7.06
C ARG A 143 -1.51 11.34 7.03
N GLN A 144 -2.04 12.30 7.78
CA GLN A 144 -3.49 12.52 7.81
C GLN A 144 -3.98 12.97 6.44
N GLY A 145 -3.26 13.89 5.80
CA GLY A 145 -3.55 14.38 4.47
C GLY A 145 -3.63 13.25 3.46
N TYR A 146 -2.66 12.34 3.41
CA TYR A 146 -2.66 11.25 2.44
C TYR A 146 -3.63 10.11 2.76
N GLU A 147 -3.86 9.76 4.03
CA GLU A 147 -4.90 8.77 4.40
C GLU A 147 -6.27 9.19 3.84
N ILE A 148 -6.61 10.49 3.90
CA ILE A 148 -7.84 11.04 3.32
C ILE A 148 -7.69 11.26 1.81
N GLY A 149 -6.54 11.77 1.40
CA GLY A 149 -6.23 12.22 0.03
C GLY A 149 -6.26 11.10 -0.99
N ILE A 150 -5.82 9.88 -0.65
CA ILE A 150 -5.98 8.71 -1.53
C ILE A 150 -7.45 8.55 -1.89
N VAL A 151 -8.35 8.54 -0.90
CA VAL A 151 -9.78 8.28 -1.10
C VAL A 151 -10.45 9.41 -1.87
N ALA A 152 -10.01 10.66 -1.65
CA ALA A 152 -10.57 11.84 -2.33
C ALA A 152 -10.03 12.07 -3.74
N THR A 153 -8.84 11.57 -4.10
CA THR A 153 -8.21 11.83 -5.42
C THR A 153 -9.07 11.39 -6.62
N PRO A 154 -9.85 10.30 -6.59
CA PRO A 154 -10.80 9.98 -7.65
C PRO A 154 -11.78 11.12 -7.97
N ILE A 155 -12.23 11.91 -6.98
CA ILE A 155 -13.09 13.09 -7.21
C ILE A 155 -12.41 14.06 -8.17
N ALA A 156 -11.11 14.32 -7.97
CA ALA A 156 -10.34 15.19 -8.86
C ALA A 156 -10.28 14.64 -10.29
N SER A 157 -10.17 13.32 -10.45
CA SER A 157 -10.16 12.68 -11.77
C SER A 157 -11.51 12.81 -12.48
N TYR A 158 -12.60 12.56 -11.76
CA TYR A 158 -13.96 12.61 -12.31
C TYR A 158 -14.43 14.02 -12.70
N LEU A 159 -13.84 15.05 -12.09
CA LEU A 159 -14.15 16.45 -12.36
C LEU A 159 -13.04 17.18 -13.14
N THR A 160 -11.96 16.48 -13.50
CA THR A 160 -10.75 17.07 -14.11
C THR A 160 -10.21 18.24 -13.26
N ALA A 161 -10.31 18.12 -11.94
CA ALA A 161 -9.82 19.11 -10.98
C ALA A 161 -8.34 18.85 -10.62
N PRO A 162 -7.54 19.90 -10.38
CA PRO A 162 -6.17 19.71 -9.96
C PRO A 162 -6.06 19.28 -8.49
N VAL A 163 -4.98 18.56 -8.19
CA VAL A 163 -4.57 18.17 -6.82
C VAL A 163 -3.32 18.94 -6.43
N ILE A 164 -3.37 19.61 -5.27
CA ILE A 164 -2.24 20.32 -4.68
C ILE A 164 -1.86 19.64 -3.37
N VAL A 165 -0.59 19.30 -3.21
CA VAL A 165 -0.06 18.81 -1.93
C VAL A 165 0.76 19.92 -1.29
N THR A 166 0.41 20.34 -0.07
CA THR A 166 1.07 21.48 0.60
C THR A 166 0.82 21.48 2.11
N ASP A 167 1.72 22.06 2.89
CA ASP A 167 1.51 22.31 4.32
C ASP A 167 0.71 23.59 4.62
N GLN A 168 0.51 24.47 3.63
CA GLN A 168 -0.21 25.73 3.80
C GLN A 168 -0.86 26.23 2.51
N ILE A 169 -1.99 26.94 2.66
CA ILE A 169 -2.69 27.64 1.57
C ILE A 169 -2.29 29.11 1.60
N ASP A 170 -1.10 29.41 1.08
CA ASP A 170 -0.53 30.76 1.05
C ASP A 170 -0.91 31.57 -0.21
N SER A 171 -0.42 32.80 -0.31
CA SER A 171 -0.74 33.72 -1.41
C SER A 171 -0.40 33.19 -2.80
N GLU A 172 0.62 32.33 -2.94
CA GLU A 172 0.99 31.77 -4.23
C GLU A 172 0.04 30.64 -4.63
N VAL A 173 -0.32 29.75 -3.69
CA VAL A 173 -1.36 28.73 -3.92
C VAL A 173 -2.66 29.40 -4.32
N LEU A 174 -3.08 30.41 -3.56
CA LEU A 174 -4.28 31.20 -3.87
C LEU A 174 -4.20 31.85 -5.25
N GLY A 175 -3.06 32.46 -5.58
CA GLY A 175 -2.84 33.14 -6.85
C GLY A 175 -2.88 32.21 -8.06
N VAL A 176 -2.37 30.99 -7.96
CA VAL A 176 -2.45 29.99 -9.03
C VAL A 176 -3.88 29.50 -9.22
N LEU A 177 -4.58 29.16 -8.13
CA LEU A 177 -5.97 28.70 -8.17
C LEU A 177 -6.92 29.76 -8.74
N SER A 178 -6.75 31.03 -8.36
CA SER A 178 -7.56 32.12 -8.90
C SER A 178 -7.32 32.34 -10.40
N LYS A 179 -6.13 32.06 -10.94
CA LYS A 179 -5.82 32.21 -12.37
C LYS A 179 -6.53 31.18 -13.26
N ILE A 180 -6.96 30.05 -12.69
CA ILE A 180 -7.73 29.01 -13.39
C ILE A 180 -9.20 28.98 -12.94
N ASP A 181 -9.70 30.09 -12.38
CA ASP A 181 -11.10 30.30 -11.98
C ASP A 181 -11.65 29.31 -10.93
N VAL A 182 -10.80 28.77 -10.05
CA VAL A 182 -11.24 27.92 -8.93
C VAL A 182 -12.11 28.72 -7.97
N LYS A 183 -13.23 28.13 -7.56
CA LYS A 183 -14.20 28.73 -6.63
C LYS A 183 -14.32 27.92 -5.34
N TYR A 184 -14.18 26.61 -5.46
CA TYR A 184 -14.39 25.65 -4.39
C TYR A 184 -13.11 24.89 -4.09
N LEU A 185 -12.91 24.54 -2.82
CA LEU A 185 -11.85 23.64 -2.40
C LEU A 185 -12.42 22.45 -1.63
N ILE A 186 -11.87 21.28 -1.89
CA ILE A 186 -11.94 20.14 -0.98
C ILE A 186 -10.58 20.04 -0.30
N ILE A 187 -10.57 20.02 1.03
CA ILE A 187 -9.35 20.02 1.84
C ILE A 187 -9.24 18.70 2.59
N CYS A 188 -8.18 17.94 2.32
CA CYS A 188 -7.82 16.71 3.00
C CYS A 188 -6.73 17.01 4.04
N GLY A 189 -7.10 16.99 5.32
CA GLY A 189 -6.23 17.32 6.44
C GLY A 189 -6.56 18.67 7.10
N ASN A 190 -5.75 19.05 8.09
CA ASN A 190 -6.03 20.20 8.97
C ASN A 190 -5.55 21.55 8.41
N LEU A 191 -5.88 21.85 7.15
CA LEU A 191 -5.64 23.16 6.52
C LEU A 191 -6.90 24.02 6.52
N THR A 192 -6.74 25.34 6.46
CA THR A 192 -7.86 26.29 6.40
C THR A 192 -7.57 27.44 5.45
N THR A 193 -8.63 28.04 4.92
CA THR A 193 -8.56 29.30 4.17
C THR A 193 -9.86 30.06 4.33
N ASN A 194 -9.80 31.39 4.23
CA ASN A 194 -10.97 32.27 4.25
C ASN A 194 -11.30 32.85 2.86
N VAL A 195 -10.48 32.52 1.86
CA VAL A 195 -10.54 33.12 0.52
C VAL A 195 -11.53 32.36 -0.36
N PHE A 196 -11.40 31.03 -0.43
CA PHE A 196 -12.28 30.16 -1.21
C PHE A 196 -13.39 29.56 -0.35
N ASN A 197 -14.47 29.13 -1.00
CA ASN A 197 -15.48 28.29 -0.34
C ASN A 197 -14.91 26.88 -0.22
N SER A 198 -14.57 26.45 1.00
CA SER A 198 -13.91 25.17 1.22
C SER A 198 -14.76 24.20 2.04
N TYR A 199 -14.69 22.92 1.70
CA TYR A 199 -15.13 21.83 2.55
C TYR A 199 -13.90 21.05 3.04
N ARG A 200 -13.80 20.84 4.35
CA ARG A 200 -12.72 20.06 4.94
C ARG A 200 -13.23 18.66 5.21
N ILE A 201 -12.62 17.67 4.55
CA ILE A 201 -12.93 16.26 4.79
C ILE A 201 -12.34 15.85 6.13
N GLU A 202 -13.17 15.22 6.97
CA GLU A 202 -12.78 14.88 8.34
C GLU A 202 -12.13 13.49 8.44
N SER A 203 -12.48 12.57 7.54
CA SER A 203 -12.02 11.18 7.57
C SER A 203 -11.99 10.53 6.18
N PRO A 204 -11.32 9.38 6.02
CA PRO A 204 -11.42 8.58 4.80
C PRO A 204 -12.84 8.14 4.47
N ASP A 205 -13.68 7.84 5.48
CA ASP A 205 -15.09 7.44 5.27
C ASP A 205 -15.93 8.62 4.73
N ASP A 206 -15.62 9.85 5.13
CA ASP A 206 -16.25 11.07 4.59
C ASP A 206 -15.88 11.28 3.11
N ALA A 207 -14.59 11.16 2.76
CA ALA A 207 -14.15 11.17 1.36
C ALA A 207 -14.83 10.07 0.52
N LEU A 208 -14.96 8.87 1.07
CA LEU A 208 -15.62 7.74 0.42
C LEU A 208 -17.08 8.07 0.11
N ASN A 209 -17.82 8.62 1.07
CA ASN A 209 -19.23 8.98 0.88
C ASN A 209 -19.41 10.05 -0.19
N ILE A 210 -18.58 11.10 -0.19
CA ILE A 210 -18.59 12.13 -1.24
C ILE A 210 -18.31 11.51 -2.62
N THR A 211 -17.37 10.57 -2.69
CA THR A 211 -17.02 9.90 -3.93
C THR A 211 -18.13 8.98 -4.41
N ILE A 212 -18.82 8.26 -3.51
CA ILE A 212 -20.00 7.44 -3.82
C ILE A 212 -21.08 8.31 -4.49
N ASP A 213 -21.49 9.39 -3.82
CA ASP A 213 -22.53 10.29 -4.32
C ASP A 213 -22.18 10.86 -5.70
N LEU A 214 -20.91 11.23 -5.91
CA LEU A 214 -20.43 11.74 -7.20
C LEU A 214 -20.45 10.67 -8.28
N VAL A 215 -20.00 9.44 -7.99
CA VAL A 215 -19.94 8.36 -8.99
C VAL A 215 -21.35 7.95 -9.40
N GLU A 216 -22.28 7.82 -8.45
CA GLU A 216 -23.69 7.53 -8.75
C GLU A 216 -24.31 8.64 -9.62
N GLU A 217 -24.14 9.90 -9.26
CA GLU A 217 -24.72 11.02 -10.03
C GLU A 217 -24.08 11.16 -11.42
N LYS A 218 -22.77 10.96 -11.55
CA LYS A 218 -22.05 11.16 -12.82
C LYS A 218 -22.11 9.94 -13.75
N PHE A 219 -22.10 8.73 -13.21
CA PHE A 219 -21.93 7.49 -13.97
C PHE A 219 -23.09 6.50 -13.80
N GLY A 220 -24.02 6.72 -12.89
CA GLY A 220 -25.20 5.91 -12.64
C GLY A 220 -25.00 4.86 -11.56
N ASP A 221 -24.01 3.98 -11.73
CA ASP A 221 -23.75 2.85 -10.84
C ASP A 221 -22.27 2.75 -10.43
N ILE A 222 -22.02 2.13 -9.27
CA ILE A 222 -20.68 1.79 -8.77
C ILE A 222 -20.44 0.30 -8.96
N ASN A 223 -19.51 -0.07 -9.84
CA ASN A 223 -19.17 -1.47 -10.11
C ASN A 223 -17.70 -1.84 -9.84
N TYR A 224 -16.93 -0.94 -9.19
CA TYR A 224 -15.52 -1.18 -8.89
C TYR A 224 -15.11 -0.58 -7.55
N ILE A 225 -14.50 -1.39 -6.69
CA ILE A 225 -13.94 -0.98 -5.40
C ILE A 225 -12.46 -1.32 -5.40
N THR A 226 -11.60 -0.35 -5.09
CA THR A 226 -10.21 -0.65 -4.71
C THR A 226 -10.08 -0.63 -3.20
N MET A 227 -9.63 -1.73 -2.62
CA MET A 227 -9.28 -1.83 -1.21
C MET A 227 -7.77 -1.70 -1.04
N THR A 228 -7.35 -0.80 -0.15
CA THR A 228 -5.92 -0.58 0.13
C THR A 228 -5.72 -0.12 1.56
N ASN A 229 -4.47 -0.07 2.00
CA ASN A 229 -4.11 0.44 3.31
C ASN A 229 -3.07 1.54 3.16
N PRO A 230 -3.38 2.78 3.55
CA PRO A 230 -2.48 3.91 3.40
C PRO A 230 -1.23 3.80 4.30
N LEU A 231 -1.22 2.96 5.34
CA LEU A 231 -0.05 2.78 6.23
C LEU A 231 1.21 2.33 5.49
N ASP A 232 1.08 1.70 4.32
CA ASP A 232 2.21 1.23 3.52
C ASP A 232 3.16 2.35 3.06
N ALA A 233 2.71 3.61 3.11
CA ALA A 233 3.50 4.80 2.80
C ALA A 233 4.27 5.36 4.01
N TRP A 234 3.99 4.89 5.24
CA TRP A 234 4.67 5.33 6.47
C TRP A 234 5.31 4.16 7.19
N PRO A 235 6.52 3.75 6.76
CA PRO A 235 7.26 2.74 7.49
C PRO A 235 7.56 3.21 8.94
N PRO A 236 7.60 2.29 9.91
CA PRO A 236 7.93 2.61 11.29
C PRO A 236 9.33 3.23 11.38
N LYS A 237 9.49 4.18 12.30
CA LYS A 237 10.81 4.71 12.61
C LYS A 237 11.71 3.61 13.19
N ILE A 238 12.96 3.65 12.76
CA ILE A 238 14.04 2.83 13.30
C ILE A 238 14.61 3.57 14.50
N LEU A 239 14.44 2.99 15.68
CA LEU A 239 14.84 3.58 16.96
C LEU A 239 16.29 3.28 17.32
N ASP A 240 16.79 2.12 16.89
CA ASP A 240 18.16 1.65 17.12
C ASP A 240 18.53 0.59 16.07
N ARG A 241 19.83 0.35 15.87
CA ARG A 241 20.34 -0.59 14.87
C ARG A 241 21.64 -1.26 15.32
N VAL A 242 21.74 -2.56 15.10
CA VAL A 242 23.00 -3.32 15.24
C VAL A 242 23.32 -4.11 13.98
N PHE A 243 24.63 -4.29 13.74
CA PHE A 243 25.15 -5.00 12.56
C PHE A 243 26.04 -6.17 12.98
N TYR A 244 25.88 -7.28 12.28
CA TYR A 244 26.72 -8.47 12.40
C TYR A 244 27.23 -8.85 11.02
N SER A 245 28.51 -9.17 10.90
CA SER A 245 29.10 -9.68 9.65
C SER A 245 30.00 -10.86 9.97
N SER A 246 29.88 -11.93 9.19
CA SER A 246 30.81 -13.05 9.25
C SER A 246 32.14 -12.66 8.61
N PRO A 247 33.27 -13.29 9.00
CA PRO A 247 34.42 -13.34 8.11
C PRO A 247 34.01 -13.99 6.77
N VAL A 248 34.86 -13.87 5.76
CA VAL A 248 34.72 -14.68 4.55
C VAL A 248 34.93 -16.14 4.92
N MET A 249 33.95 -16.99 4.62
CA MET A 249 33.95 -18.41 4.95
C MET A 249 34.09 -19.23 3.68
N GLU A 250 34.99 -20.20 3.68
CA GLU A 250 35.13 -21.18 2.61
C GLU A 250 34.31 -22.44 2.96
N ILE A 251 33.45 -22.87 2.04
CA ILE A 251 32.53 -24.00 2.23
C ILE A 251 32.79 -25.01 1.11
N LYS A 252 32.84 -26.31 1.44
CA LYS A 252 32.94 -27.36 0.42
C LYS A 252 31.63 -27.50 -0.37
N SER A 253 31.75 -27.66 -1.68
CA SER A 253 30.63 -27.85 -2.58
C SER A 253 29.86 -29.15 -2.26
N SER A 254 28.53 -29.07 -2.29
CA SER A 254 27.59 -30.18 -2.03
C SER A 254 26.83 -30.62 -3.28
N VAL A 255 27.54 -30.87 -4.38
CA VAL A 255 26.95 -31.37 -5.64
C VAL A 255 27.09 -32.88 -5.79
N SER A 256 26.09 -33.52 -6.41
CA SER A 256 26.04 -34.98 -6.60
C SER A 256 27.17 -35.53 -7.47
N THR A 257 27.71 -34.74 -8.39
CA THR A 257 28.90 -35.06 -9.19
C THR A 257 30.18 -35.19 -8.34
N GLN A 258 30.14 -34.71 -7.09
CA GLN A 258 31.24 -34.78 -6.13
C GLN A 258 30.86 -35.64 -4.91
N ILE A 259 30.11 -36.74 -5.10
CA ILE A 259 29.49 -37.54 -4.02
C ILE A 259 30.45 -37.95 -2.89
N VAL A 260 31.69 -38.34 -3.20
CA VAL A 260 32.71 -38.70 -2.19
C VAL A 260 33.04 -37.50 -1.31
N ARG A 261 33.14 -36.30 -1.89
CA ARG A 261 33.41 -35.06 -1.18
C ARG A 261 32.20 -34.55 -0.43
N MET A 262 30.99 -34.71 -0.98
CA MET A 262 29.74 -34.44 -0.29
C MET A 262 29.67 -35.29 0.99
N VAL A 263 29.95 -36.59 0.91
CA VAL A 263 29.98 -37.50 2.07
C VAL A 263 31.05 -37.08 3.09
N ILE A 264 32.29 -36.80 2.65
CA ILE A 264 33.35 -36.30 3.55
C ILE A 264 32.95 -34.96 4.18
N GLY A 265 32.33 -34.07 3.41
CA GLY A 265 31.81 -32.78 3.86
C GLY A 265 30.77 -32.92 4.94
N LEU A 266 29.78 -33.81 4.74
CA LEU A 266 28.75 -34.15 5.72
C LEU A 266 29.34 -34.74 7.01
N LEU A 267 30.30 -35.67 6.89
CA LEU A 267 30.95 -36.29 8.06
C LEU A 267 31.80 -35.31 8.88
N THR A 268 32.36 -34.29 8.23
CA THR A 268 33.25 -33.30 8.86
C THR A 268 32.55 -31.99 9.21
N GLY A 269 31.28 -31.81 8.80
CA GLY A 269 30.56 -30.54 8.88
C GLY A 269 31.12 -29.41 8.00
N SER A 270 32.11 -29.70 7.14
CA SER A 270 32.80 -28.68 6.32
C SER A 270 32.04 -28.27 5.05
N ASN A 271 30.85 -28.84 4.85
CA ASN A 271 29.92 -28.49 3.77
C ASN A 271 28.90 -27.41 4.17
N THR A 272 28.91 -26.98 5.43
CA THR A 272 28.08 -25.89 5.91
C THR A 272 28.91 -24.87 6.67
N ALA A 273 28.43 -23.63 6.73
CA ALA A 273 28.92 -22.63 7.65
C ALA A 273 27.78 -22.14 8.54
N ASN A 274 28.12 -21.84 9.79
CA ASN A 274 27.18 -21.38 10.81
C ASN A 274 27.54 -19.96 11.22
N PHE A 275 26.54 -19.10 11.37
CA PHE A 275 26.71 -17.73 11.85
C PHE A 275 25.60 -17.37 12.83
N SER A 276 25.97 -17.11 14.08
CA SER A 276 25.03 -16.79 15.13
C SER A 276 25.07 -15.32 15.50
N PHE A 277 23.91 -14.76 15.82
CA PHE A 277 23.74 -13.39 16.32
C PHE A 277 22.69 -13.35 17.43
N LYS A 278 22.66 -12.26 18.20
CA LYS A 278 21.68 -12.04 19.28
C LYS A 278 20.86 -10.79 18.96
N ILE A 279 19.55 -10.86 19.09
CA ILE A 279 18.70 -9.66 19.04
C ILE A 279 18.89 -8.92 20.38
N PRO A 280 19.14 -7.60 20.40
CA PRO A 280 19.25 -6.85 21.65
C PRO A 280 18.01 -7.01 22.55
N ASP A 281 18.21 -6.97 23.86
CA ASP A 281 17.19 -7.40 24.84
C ASP A 281 15.91 -6.55 24.80
N ASP A 282 16.01 -5.29 24.43
CA ASP A 282 14.92 -4.31 24.41
C ASP A 282 14.22 -4.17 23.04
N TYR A 283 14.56 -5.01 22.06
CA TYR A 283 13.97 -4.96 20.72
C TYR A 283 12.67 -5.78 20.68
N LYS A 284 11.57 -5.14 21.09
CA LYS A 284 10.22 -5.74 21.04
C LYS A 284 9.76 -6.02 19.61
N TYR A 285 9.98 -5.08 18.69
CA TYR A 285 9.73 -5.26 17.27
C TYR A 285 11.08 -5.19 16.55
N ALA A 286 11.56 -6.33 16.07
CA ALA A 286 12.87 -6.45 15.45
C ALA A 286 12.72 -6.78 13.97
N LEU A 287 13.22 -5.92 13.09
CA LEU A 287 13.34 -6.21 11.67
C LEU A 287 14.75 -6.75 11.39
N ILE A 288 14.81 -8.02 10.99
CA ILE A 288 16.04 -8.73 10.67
C ILE A 288 16.23 -8.70 9.17
N LYS A 289 17.32 -8.11 8.68
CA LYS A 289 17.70 -8.13 7.27
C LYS A 289 18.91 -9.04 7.12
N VAL A 290 18.74 -10.11 6.35
CA VAL A 290 19.79 -11.10 6.10
C VAL A 290 20.25 -10.95 4.67
N GLU A 291 21.55 -10.70 4.48
CA GLU A 291 22.21 -10.79 3.18
C GLU A 291 23.26 -11.91 3.21
N VAL A 292 23.17 -12.85 2.28
CA VAL A 292 24.22 -13.87 2.04
C VAL A 292 24.77 -13.66 0.64
N VAL A 293 26.07 -13.41 0.53
CA VAL A 293 26.73 -13.15 -0.75
C VAL A 293 27.57 -14.35 -1.15
N ASN A 294 27.36 -14.85 -2.37
CA ASN A 294 28.25 -15.80 -3.02
C ASN A 294 29.38 -15.03 -3.70
N LEU A 295 30.60 -15.14 -3.17
CA LEU A 295 31.77 -14.43 -3.69
C LEU A 295 32.41 -15.12 -4.89
N ASP A 296 31.89 -16.29 -5.29
CA ASP A 296 32.35 -17.10 -6.41
C ASP A 296 31.20 -17.31 -7.41
N SER A 297 30.73 -16.22 -8.01
CA SER A 297 29.52 -16.16 -8.85
C SER A 297 29.72 -16.53 -10.33
N ASP A 298 30.94 -16.85 -10.77
CA ASP A 298 31.26 -17.06 -12.19
C ASP A 298 30.42 -18.16 -12.85
N GLY A 299 30.09 -19.22 -12.11
CA GLY A 299 29.30 -20.36 -12.60
C GLY A 299 27.80 -20.29 -12.34
N VAL A 300 27.26 -19.16 -11.86
CA VAL A 300 25.83 -19.02 -11.54
C VAL A 300 24.98 -19.22 -12.80
N ASP A 301 25.35 -18.58 -13.91
CA ASP A 301 24.58 -18.65 -15.16
C ASP A 301 24.79 -19.97 -15.91
N GLU A 302 26.02 -20.46 -15.95
CA GLU A 302 26.37 -21.64 -16.75
C GLU A 302 26.00 -22.95 -16.05
N PHE A 303 26.18 -23.03 -14.74
CA PHE A 303 26.06 -24.27 -13.98
C PHE A 303 24.97 -24.26 -12.90
N GLY A 304 24.28 -23.13 -12.71
CA GLY A 304 23.29 -22.97 -11.65
C GLY A 304 23.90 -22.96 -10.26
N ASN A 305 25.16 -22.50 -10.13
CA ASN A 305 25.83 -22.40 -8.84
C ASN A 305 25.03 -21.51 -7.89
N LYS A 306 24.90 -21.92 -6.63
CA LYS A 306 24.10 -21.19 -5.63
C LYS A 306 24.54 -21.47 -4.21
N VAL A 307 24.14 -20.60 -3.30
CA VAL A 307 24.28 -20.79 -1.85
C VAL A 307 22.91 -20.91 -1.21
N ASN A 308 22.60 -22.07 -0.64
CA ASN A 308 21.37 -22.31 0.10
C ASN A 308 21.48 -21.71 1.51
N VAL A 309 20.37 -21.16 2.01
CA VAL A 309 20.32 -20.46 3.30
C VAL A 309 19.20 -21.04 4.16
N GLN A 310 19.49 -21.27 5.43
CA GLN A 310 18.54 -21.66 6.47
C GLN A 310 18.79 -20.81 7.72
N GLY A 311 17.76 -20.63 8.56
CA GLY A 311 17.90 -19.74 9.71
C GLY A 311 16.73 -19.78 10.67
N GLY A 312 17.06 -19.86 11.96
CA GLY A 312 16.07 -19.97 13.03
C GLY A 312 16.64 -19.72 14.42
N ILE A 313 15.75 -19.77 15.42
CA ILE A 313 16.06 -19.46 16.82
C ILE A 313 16.91 -20.56 17.48
N ILE A 314 17.85 -20.17 18.33
CA ILE A 314 18.62 -21.09 19.18
C ILE A 314 17.92 -21.19 20.54
N ASP A 315 16.87 -22.02 20.60
CA ASP A 315 16.13 -22.28 21.83
C ASP A 315 15.55 -23.71 21.81
N PRO A 316 16.12 -24.65 22.58
CA PRO A 316 15.63 -26.03 22.65
C PRO A 316 14.20 -26.17 23.19
N SER A 317 13.65 -25.15 23.86
CA SER A 317 12.26 -25.16 24.29
C SER A 317 11.27 -24.88 23.16
N GLN A 318 11.75 -24.38 22.02
CA GLN A 318 10.94 -24.12 20.83
C GLN A 318 10.93 -25.34 19.90
N PRO A 319 9.87 -25.49 19.08
CA PRO A 319 9.80 -26.54 18.06
C PRO A 319 11.05 -26.56 17.16
N GLU A 320 11.48 -27.75 16.74
CA GLU A 320 12.64 -27.94 15.86
C GLU A 320 12.51 -27.14 14.55
N THR A 321 11.27 -26.97 14.06
CA THR A 321 10.96 -26.20 12.86
C THR A 321 11.34 -24.72 13.01
N TYR A 322 11.14 -24.13 14.18
CA TYR A 322 11.51 -22.73 14.45
C TYR A 322 13.02 -22.56 14.51
N GLN A 323 13.72 -23.57 15.02
CA GLN A 323 15.18 -23.55 15.10
C GLN A 323 15.84 -23.58 13.71
N LYS A 324 15.14 -24.08 12.69
CA LYS A 324 15.65 -24.16 11.31
C LYS A 324 15.09 -23.10 10.37
N PHE A 325 13.83 -22.70 10.54
CA PHE A 325 13.07 -21.99 9.50
C PHE A 325 12.27 -20.76 9.96
N GLU A 326 12.37 -20.35 11.24
CA GLU A 326 11.65 -19.16 11.71
C GLU A 326 12.06 -17.92 10.90
N LEU A 327 13.36 -17.70 10.65
CA LEU A 327 13.83 -16.59 9.81
C LEU A 327 13.68 -16.91 8.33
N ILE A 328 14.26 -18.03 7.89
CA ILE A 328 14.47 -18.31 6.46
C ILE A 328 13.65 -19.53 6.05
N SER A 329 12.87 -19.41 4.97
CA SER A 329 12.05 -20.52 4.45
C SER A 329 12.91 -21.60 3.80
N PHE A 330 12.38 -22.83 3.66
CA PHE A 330 13.13 -23.93 3.06
C PHE A 330 13.32 -23.72 1.55
N GLY A 331 14.46 -24.19 1.05
CA GLY A 331 14.76 -24.22 -0.38
C GLY A 331 15.11 -22.86 -0.99
N VAL A 332 15.25 -21.81 -0.16
CA VAL A 332 15.72 -20.51 -0.64
C VAL A 332 17.25 -20.46 -0.70
N SER A 333 17.75 -19.70 -1.66
CA SER A 333 19.17 -19.60 -1.98
C SER A 333 19.47 -18.27 -2.67
N THR A 334 20.73 -18.04 -3.01
CA THR A 334 21.11 -16.91 -3.87
C THR A 334 20.37 -16.94 -5.22
N ALA A 335 20.02 -18.13 -5.74
CA ALA A 335 19.21 -18.27 -6.95
C ALA A 335 17.72 -17.88 -6.78
N SER A 336 17.25 -17.70 -5.53
CA SER A 336 15.89 -17.24 -5.24
C SER A 336 15.74 -15.72 -5.38
N ASN A 337 16.84 -14.98 -5.40
CA ASN A 337 16.85 -13.55 -5.66
C ASN A 337 17.48 -13.27 -7.03
N PRO A 338 17.01 -12.30 -7.82
CA PRO A 338 17.69 -11.91 -9.04
C PRO A 338 19.11 -11.44 -8.76
N ALA A 339 20.11 -12.09 -9.38
CA ALA A 339 21.49 -11.63 -9.32
C ALA A 339 21.62 -10.21 -9.90
N VAL A 340 22.46 -9.38 -9.26
CA VAL A 340 22.77 -8.04 -9.76
C VAL A 340 23.66 -8.19 -10.98
N ARG A 341 23.32 -7.49 -12.07
CA ARG A 341 24.01 -7.59 -13.35
C ARG A 341 24.47 -6.24 -13.85
N ASP A 342 25.52 -6.23 -14.66
CA ASP A 342 25.92 -5.07 -15.44
C ASP A 342 25.01 -4.88 -16.67
N SER A 343 25.25 -3.81 -17.43
CA SER A 343 24.49 -3.50 -18.66
C SER A 343 24.66 -4.52 -19.79
N ALA A 344 25.73 -5.34 -19.75
CA ALA A 344 25.95 -6.45 -20.68
C ALA A 344 25.24 -7.75 -20.23
N GLY A 345 24.57 -7.72 -19.08
CA GLY A 345 23.85 -8.86 -18.51
C GLY A 345 24.74 -9.82 -17.72
N ARG A 346 26.01 -9.48 -17.43
CA ARG A 346 26.92 -10.33 -16.65
C ARG A 346 26.66 -10.16 -15.17
N VAL A 347 26.71 -11.26 -14.40
CA VAL A 347 26.55 -11.24 -12.94
C VAL A 347 27.70 -10.48 -12.29
N ILE A 348 27.38 -9.45 -11.48
CA ILE A 348 28.34 -8.70 -10.67
C ILE A 348 28.17 -8.94 -9.17
N LYS A 349 26.99 -9.39 -8.73
CA LYS A 349 26.73 -9.82 -7.34
C LYS A 349 25.66 -10.89 -7.32
N ASP A 350 26.03 -12.09 -6.87
CA ASP A 350 25.09 -13.16 -6.53
C ASP A 350 24.80 -13.11 -5.03
N ARG A 351 23.54 -12.84 -4.66
CA ARG A 351 23.15 -12.67 -3.26
C ARG A 351 21.78 -13.24 -2.97
N PHE A 352 21.60 -13.70 -1.75
CA PHE A 352 20.31 -13.90 -1.11
C PHE A 352 20.04 -12.70 -0.22
N TYR A 353 18.82 -12.16 -0.27
CA TYR A 353 18.39 -11.07 0.62
C TYR A 353 16.95 -11.29 1.07
N GLN A 354 16.72 -11.20 2.38
CA GLN A 354 15.39 -11.31 2.98
C GLN A 354 15.26 -10.39 4.20
N GLU A 355 14.08 -9.81 4.36
CA GLU A 355 13.68 -9.03 5.53
C GLU A 355 12.62 -9.80 6.33
N VAL A 356 12.76 -9.85 7.66
CA VAL A 356 11.87 -10.59 8.55
C VAL A 356 11.54 -9.76 9.77
N LEU A 357 10.26 -9.54 10.03
CA LEU A 357 9.81 -8.92 11.27
C LEU A 357 9.57 -9.99 12.36
N LEU A 358 10.11 -9.76 13.55
CA LEU A 358 9.90 -10.58 14.73
C LEU A 358 9.26 -9.75 15.85
N TYR A 359 8.26 -10.33 16.49
CA TYR A 359 7.59 -9.77 17.65
C TYR A 359 8.05 -10.46 18.93
N ASN A 360 8.44 -9.65 19.91
CA ASN A 360 8.82 -10.05 21.26
C ASN A 360 9.90 -11.15 21.31
N ARG A 361 10.93 -11.01 20.46
CA ARG A 361 12.13 -11.86 20.40
C ARG A 361 13.39 -11.14 20.90
N GLY A 362 13.23 -10.02 21.61
CA GLY A 362 14.33 -9.32 22.28
C GLY A 362 15.12 -10.29 23.17
N GLY A 363 16.45 -10.29 23.01
CA GLY A 363 17.35 -11.17 23.76
C GLY A 363 17.55 -12.57 23.20
N ALA A 364 16.73 -12.99 22.22
CA ALA A 364 16.86 -14.29 21.59
C ALA A 364 18.14 -14.39 20.73
N LYS A 365 18.73 -15.58 20.71
CA LYS A 365 19.85 -15.92 19.80
C LYS A 365 19.31 -16.63 18.57
N TYR A 366 19.89 -16.31 17.42
CA TYR A 366 19.55 -16.91 16.14
C TYR A 366 20.80 -17.47 15.46
N ASN A 367 20.62 -18.49 14.63
CA ASN A 367 21.68 -19.07 13.82
C ASN A 367 21.27 -19.09 12.35
N LEU A 368 22.20 -18.73 11.47
CA LEU A 368 22.13 -18.93 10.04
C LEU A 368 23.02 -20.10 9.65
N VAL A 369 22.49 -21.01 8.84
CA VAL A 369 23.23 -22.14 8.27
C VAL A 369 23.24 -21.98 6.75
N VAL A 370 24.42 -21.94 6.16
CA VAL A 370 24.59 -21.82 4.71
C VAL A 370 25.34 -23.02 4.15
N SER A 371 24.99 -23.43 2.93
CA SER A 371 25.66 -24.48 2.18
C SER A 371 25.75 -24.09 0.71
N GLY A 372 26.78 -24.52 0.01
CA GLY A 372 26.98 -24.14 -1.39
C GLY A 372 26.96 -25.31 -2.36
N GLU A 373 26.41 -25.04 -3.53
CA GLU A 373 26.39 -25.91 -4.69
C GLU A 373 27.20 -25.23 -5.79
N TRP A 374 28.44 -25.67 -5.98
CA TRP A 374 29.30 -25.23 -7.09
C TRP A 374 29.68 -26.44 -7.94
N LEU A 375 29.22 -26.48 -9.19
CA LEU A 375 29.44 -27.64 -10.06
C LEU A 375 30.88 -27.70 -10.59
N ASP A 376 31.45 -26.54 -10.89
CA ASP A 376 32.78 -26.33 -11.47
C ASP A 376 33.89 -26.23 -10.41
N ARG A 377 33.54 -26.13 -9.11
CA ARG A 377 34.50 -25.91 -8.01
C ARG A 377 34.31 -26.89 -6.87
N LYS A 378 35.39 -27.12 -6.11
CA LYS A 378 35.40 -27.98 -4.92
C LYS A 378 34.92 -27.25 -3.66
N SER A 379 35.08 -25.93 -3.64
CA SER A 379 34.68 -25.03 -2.57
C SER A 379 34.31 -23.68 -3.17
N GLY A 380 33.58 -22.90 -2.38
CA GLY A 380 33.29 -21.51 -2.68
C GLY A 380 33.26 -20.67 -1.40
N ARG A 381 33.37 -19.37 -1.59
CA ARG A 381 33.49 -18.37 -0.54
C ARG A 381 32.17 -17.64 -0.38
N VAL A 382 31.77 -17.46 0.86
CA VAL A 382 30.54 -16.77 1.21
C VAL A 382 30.76 -15.74 2.30
N GLN A 383 29.91 -14.72 2.34
CA GLN A 383 29.84 -13.76 3.44
C GLN A 383 28.39 -13.59 3.87
N ILE A 384 28.16 -13.56 5.18
CA ILE A 384 26.84 -13.35 5.79
C ILE A 384 26.85 -12.00 6.48
N ASN A 385 25.86 -11.16 6.17
CA ASN A 385 25.62 -9.88 6.83
C ASN A 385 24.20 -9.89 7.41
N VAL A 386 24.08 -9.45 8.66
CA VAL A 386 22.79 -9.32 9.36
C VAL A 386 22.68 -7.92 9.93
N GLU A 387 21.61 -7.23 9.58
CA GLU A 387 21.20 -5.97 10.21
C GLU A 387 19.95 -6.25 11.06
N VAL A 388 19.93 -5.74 12.28
CA VAL A 388 18.79 -5.86 13.19
C VAL A 388 18.35 -4.45 13.56
N ASP A 389 17.17 -4.07 13.08
CA ASP A 389 16.55 -2.77 13.33
C ASP A 389 15.52 -2.89 14.46
N LYS A 390 15.58 -1.99 15.44
CA LYS A 390 14.51 -1.78 16.42
C LYS A 390 13.45 -0.88 15.82
N LEU A 391 12.25 -1.40 15.63
CA LEU A 391 11.13 -0.61 15.12
C LEU A 391 10.30 -0.02 16.26
N GLU A 392 9.76 1.19 16.04
CA GLU A 392 8.85 1.83 17.00
C GLU A 392 7.50 1.09 17.12
N ASN A 393 7.06 0.44 16.04
CA ASN A 393 5.82 -0.32 15.92
C ASN A 393 5.98 -1.42 14.83
N PRO A 394 5.06 -2.39 14.72
CA PRO A 394 5.23 -3.52 13.83
C PRO A 394 4.77 -3.28 12.38
N TYR A 395 4.21 -2.11 12.03
CA TYR A 395 3.54 -1.87 10.74
C TYR A 395 4.51 -1.68 9.56
N TYR A 396 5.30 -2.70 9.24
CA TYR A 396 6.30 -2.67 8.19
C TYR A 396 5.79 -3.30 6.88
N ALA A 397 5.41 -2.46 5.92
CA ALA A 397 5.01 -2.93 4.59
C ALA A 397 6.20 -3.53 3.83
N MET A 398 6.00 -4.74 3.30
CA MET A 398 6.92 -5.36 2.36
C MET A 398 6.73 -4.76 0.96
N MET A 399 5.51 -4.34 0.61
CA MET A 399 5.21 -3.60 -0.63
C MET A 399 4.92 -2.14 -0.28
N LYS A 400 5.98 -1.34 -0.17
CA LYS A 400 5.90 0.05 0.31
C LYS A 400 5.19 0.94 -0.71
N LYS A 401 4.33 1.84 -0.23
CA LYS A 401 3.65 2.89 -1.02
C LYS A 401 2.80 2.38 -2.18
N LEU A 402 2.45 1.09 -2.21
CA LEU A 402 1.62 0.50 -3.25
C LEU A 402 0.23 1.16 -3.33
N SER A 403 -0.31 1.61 -2.19
CA SER A 403 -1.58 2.34 -2.07
C SER A 403 -1.66 3.62 -2.91
N SER A 404 -0.52 4.22 -3.25
CA SER A 404 -0.44 5.43 -4.09
C SER A 404 -0.96 5.20 -5.52
N LEU A 405 -1.04 3.94 -5.98
CA LEU A 405 -1.61 3.58 -7.28
C LEU A 405 -3.13 3.38 -7.25
N ALA A 406 -3.75 3.32 -6.06
CA ALA A 406 -5.20 3.11 -5.93
C ALA A 406 -6.02 4.18 -6.68
N PRO A 407 -5.71 5.50 -6.58
CA PRO A 407 -6.44 6.53 -7.30
C PRO A 407 -6.48 6.33 -8.81
N TYR A 408 -5.33 6.03 -9.43
CA TYR A 408 -5.27 5.79 -10.88
C TYR A 408 -6.12 4.58 -11.29
N LEU A 409 -5.98 3.46 -10.58
CA LEU A 409 -6.71 2.24 -10.87
C LEU A 409 -8.23 2.43 -10.69
N THR A 410 -8.63 3.03 -9.57
CA THR A 410 -10.04 3.31 -9.28
C THR A 410 -10.63 4.28 -10.29
N ALA A 411 -9.96 5.40 -10.55
CA ALA A 411 -10.42 6.40 -11.49
C ALA A 411 -10.59 5.78 -12.87
N TYR A 412 -9.64 4.94 -13.33
CA TYR A 412 -9.78 4.23 -14.60
C TYR A 412 -11.07 3.43 -14.65
N HIS A 413 -11.45 2.74 -13.58
CA HIS A 413 -12.65 1.91 -13.54
C HIS A 413 -13.94 2.64 -13.14
N LYS A 414 -13.94 3.98 -12.99
CA LYS A 414 -15.09 4.76 -12.47
C LYS A 414 -15.55 4.26 -11.09
N GLY A 415 -14.62 3.80 -10.27
CA GLY A 415 -14.92 3.16 -8.98
C GLY A 415 -14.81 4.08 -7.76
N ILE A 416 -14.74 3.45 -6.60
CA ILE A 416 -14.47 4.07 -5.30
C ILE A 416 -13.27 3.39 -4.61
N ILE A 417 -12.64 4.10 -3.66
CA ILE A 417 -11.56 3.54 -2.84
C ILE A 417 -12.06 3.31 -1.43
N PHE A 418 -11.96 2.07 -0.94
CA PHE A 418 -12.17 1.74 0.46
C PHE A 418 -10.82 1.52 1.14
N ALA A 419 -10.27 2.59 1.73
CA ALA A 419 -8.95 2.58 2.35
C ALA A 419 -9.03 2.92 3.83
N ARG A 420 -8.44 2.05 4.67
CA ARG A 420 -8.38 2.27 6.11
C ARG A 420 -7.09 1.74 6.71
N SER A 421 -6.47 2.54 7.57
CA SER A 421 -5.22 2.17 8.26
C SER A 421 -5.41 0.97 9.18
N ASP A 422 -6.60 0.82 9.77
CA ASP A 422 -6.93 -0.28 10.70
C ASP A 422 -7.17 -1.64 10.03
N PHE A 423 -7.05 -1.73 8.69
CA PHE A 423 -7.02 -3.01 7.99
C PHE A 423 -5.74 -3.80 8.26
N ALA A 424 -4.62 -3.13 8.57
CA ALA A 424 -3.34 -3.80 8.77
C ALA A 424 -3.39 -4.73 9.99
N PHE A 425 -2.78 -5.90 9.87
CA PHE A 425 -2.63 -6.85 10.96
C PHE A 425 -1.18 -7.30 11.11
N TYR A 426 -0.66 -7.19 12.33
CA TYR A 426 0.66 -7.66 12.71
C TYR A 426 0.61 -8.27 14.10
N ALA A 427 1.55 -9.16 14.40
CA ALA A 427 1.78 -9.64 15.75
C ALA A 427 2.16 -8.48 16.70
N ASP A 428 1.35 -8.26 17.73
CA ASP A 428 1.55 -7.24 18.76
C ASP A 428 1.02 -7.70 20.13
N ASP A 429 0.91 -6.77 21.09
CA ASP A 429 0.38 -7.07 22.43
C ASP A 429 -1.12 -7.42 22.45
N ASN A 430 -1.85 -7.08 21.39
CA ASN A 430 -3.30 -7.26 21.27
C ASN A 430 -3.68 -8.44 20.36
N ALA A 431 -2.74 -8.94 19.55
CA ALA A 431 -2.87 -10.16 18.77
C ALA A 431 -2.74 -11.40 19.67
N LEU A 432 -3.85 -11.73 20.35
CA LEU A 432 -3.90 -12.77 21.37
C LEU A 432 -4.52 -14.07 20.85
N THR A 433 -4.08 -15.20 21.41
CA THR A 433 -4.76 -16.48 21.22
C THR A 433 -6.19 -16.44 21.81
N VAL A 434 -6.99 -17.47 21.54
CA VAL A 434 -8.33 -17.65 22.15
C VAL A 434 -8.26 -17.61 23.69
N LYS A 435 -7.12 -17.99 24.28
CA LYS A 435 -6.89 -18.00 25.74
C LYS A 435 -6.36 -16.68 26.28
N GLY A 436 -6.18 -15.66 25.44
CA GLY A 436 -5.62 -14.37 25.84
C GLY A 436 -4.10 -14.35 25.96
N GLU A 437 -3.40 -15.31 25.34
CA GLU A 437 -1.94 -15.40 25.40
C GLU A 437 -1.29 -14.63 24.24
N LYS A 438 -0.12 -14.03 24.47
CA LYS A 438 0.65 -13.35 23.42
C LYS A 438 1.27 -14.37 22.46
N CYS A 439 1.45 -13.97 21.21
CA CYS A 439 1.98 -14.83 20.14
C CYS A 439 3.38 -14.37 19.66
N PRO A 440 4.45 -14.48 20.48
CA PRO A 440 5.80 -14.04 20.09
C PRO A 440 6.35 -14.86 18.92
N GLY A 441 7.26 -14.26 18.15
CA GLY A 441 7.94 -14.90 17.01
C GLY A 441 7.66 -14.21 15.69
N TYR A 442 7.59 -14.99 14.62
CA TYR A 442 7.34 -14.50 13.27
C TYR A 442 6.01 -13.72 13.18
N TYR A 443 6.03 -12.60 12.46
CA TYR A 443 4.93 -11.64 12.42
C TYR A 443 3.66 -12.11 11.70
N SER A 444 3.76 -13.11 10.81
CA SER A 444 2.67 -13.63 10.00
C SER A 444 2.24 -15.05 10.41
N VAL A 445 0.93 -15.32 10.32
CA VAL A 445 0.28 -16.61 10.69
C VAL A 445 0.96 -17.81 10.02
N ARG A 446 1.43 -17.64 8.78
CA ARG A 446 2.01 -18.74 8.00
C ARG A 446 3.28 -19.34 8.62
N LYS A 447 3.93 -18.65 9.56
CA LYS A 447 5.04 -19.19 10.35
C LYS A 447 4.81 -19.09 11.86
N ASN A 448 3.67 -18.57 12.29
CA ASN A 448 3.29 -18.41 13.68
C ASN A 448 1.80 -18.76 13.83
N PRO A 449 1.46 -20.06 13.94
CA PRO A 449 0.07 -20.52 13.95
C PRO A 449 -0.73 -20.03 15.17
N ASP A 450 -0.07 -19.59 16.25
CA ASP A 450 -0.76 -19.01 17.41
C ASP A 450 -1.55 -17.73 17.04
N LEU A 451 -1.10 -17.01 16.01
CA LEU A 451 -1.77 -15.81 15.51
C LEU A 451 -3.08 -16.11 14.76
N ALA A 452 -3.34 -17.37 14.38
CA ALA A 452 -4.44 -17.71 13.46
C ALA A 452 -5.80 -17.18 13.91
N TYR A 453 -6.10 -17.29 15.21
CA TYR A 453 -7.33 -16.77 15.77
C TYR A 453 -7.41 -15.24 15.65
N ALA A 454 -6.48 -14.51 16.28
CA ALA A 454 -6.47 -13.04 16.26
C ALA A 454 -6.52 -12.49 14.84
N HIS A 455 -5.73 -13.08 13.94
CA HIS A 455 -5.63 -12.69 12.55
C HIS A 455 -6.95 -12.89 11.79
N ASN A 456 -7.51 -14.11 11.79
CA ASN A 456 -8.74 -14.36 11.04
C ASN A 456 -9.93 -13.57 11.62
N MET A 457 -9.95 -13.39 12.94
CA MET A 457 -10.94 -12.52 13.60
C MET A 457 -10.78 -11.04 13.23
N HIS A 458 -9.55 -10.57 13.04
CA HIS A 458 -9.27 -9.22 12.55
C HIS A 458 -9.77 -9.06 11.12
N VAL A 459 -9.40 -9.95 10.20
CA VAL A 459 -9.85 -9.91 8.80
C VAL A 459 -11.39 -9.88 8.73
N PHE A 460 -12.06 -10.76 9.50
CA PHE A 460 -13.52 -10.81 9.51
C PHE A 460 -14.16 -9.53 10.04
N ASN A 461 -13.73 -9.05 11.21
CA ASN A 461 -14.42 -7.97 11.91
C ASN A 461 -14.00 -6.57 11.44
N LYS A 462 -12.74 -6.39 11.01
CA LYS A 462 -12.19 -5.08 10.63
C LYS A 462 -12.25 -4.82 9.13
N ILE A 463 -12.44 -5.85 8.31
CA ILE A 463 -12.38 -5.70 6.85
C ILE A 463 -13.64 -6.26 6.20
N HIS A 464 -13.92 -7.56 6.36
CA HIS A 464 -15.06 -8.20 5.68
C HIS A 464 -16.42 -7.61 6.12
N LYS A 465 -16.68 -7.47 7.43
CA LYS A 465 -17.92 -6.83 7.91
C LYS A 465 -18.11 -5.40 7.38
N PRO A 466 -17.13 -4.48 7.54
CA PRO A 466 -17.25 -3.14 6.95
C PRO A 466 -17.40 -3.12 5.42
N LEU A 467 -16.78 -4.07 4.71
CA LEU A 467 -16.97 -4.22 3.27
C LEU A 467 -18.42 -4.61 2.96
N ASN A 468 -19.00 -5.57 3.69
CA ASN A 468 -20.41 -5.92 3.54
C ASN A 468 -21.34 -4.76 3.87
N ASP A 469 -21.03 -3.95 4.90
CA ASP A 469 -21.81 -2.74 5.21
C ASP A 469 -21.75 -1.73 4.05
N LEU A 470 -20.58 -1.58 3.42
CA LEU A 470 -20.42 -0.75 2.22
C LEU A 470 -21.24 -1.32 1.04
N LEU A 471 -21.14 -2.62 0.76
CA LEU A 471 -21.91 -3.29 -0.30
C LEU A 471 -23.41 -3.16 -0.05
N ALA A 472 -23.87 -3.37 1.18
CA ALA A 472 -25.25 -3.18 1.58
C ALA A 472 -25.73 -1.74 1.32
N LYS A 473 -24.91 -0.74 1.67
CA LYS A 473 -25.18 0.67 1.35
C LYS A 473 -25.31 0.90 -0.15
N LEU A 474 -24.39 0.38 -0.96
CA LEU A 474 -24.40 0.56 -2.42
C LEU A 474 -25.62 -0.10 -3.08
N ALA A 475 -26.10 -1.21 -2.52
CA ALA A 475 -27.27 -1.92 -3.03
C ALA A 475 -28.61 -1.37 -2.49
N ASP A 476 -28.59 -0.41 -1.56
CA ASP A 476 -29.76 0.04 -0.78
C ASP A 476 -30.48 -1.14 -0.09
N ILE A 477 -29.70 -2.05 0.49
CA ILE A 477 -30.17 -3.23 1.24
C ILE A 477 -29.69 -3.10 2.69
N PRO A 478 -30.52 -3.40 3.71
CA PRO A 478 -30.06 -3.44 5.09
C PRO A 478 -28.89 -4.42 5.28
N SER A 479 -27.83 -4.04 6.00
CA SER A 479 -26.63 -4.87 6.11
C SER A 479 -26.82 -6.17 6.91
N ASP A 480 -27.91 -6.29 7.66
CA ASP A 480 -28.32 -7.53 8.34
C ASP A 480 -29.18 -8.45 7.46
N ASP A 481 -29.66 -8.00 6.29
CA ASP A 481 -30.40 -8.81 5.32
C ASP A 481 -29.47 -9.52 4.33
N ILE A 482 -28.60 -10.34 4.91
CA ILE A 482 -27.56 -11.09 4.21
C ILE A 482 -28.13 -11.94 3.06
N ARG A 483 -29.31 -12.54 3.23
CA ARG A 483 -29.93 -13.37 2.18
C ARG A 483 -30.25 -12.57 0.91
N ASN A 484 -30.84 -11.38 1.08
CA ASN A 484 -31.14 -10.51 -0.07
C ASN A 484 -29.87 -9.91 -0.66
N LEU A 485 -28.89 -9.56 0.17
CA LEU A 485 -27.59 -9.05 -0.26
C LEU A 485 -26.84 -10.08 -1.14
N THR A 486 -26.73 -11.32 -0.67
CA THR A 486 -26.17 -12.47 -1.41
C THR A 486 -26.90 -12.66 -2.76
N LYS A 487 -28.24 -12.65 -2.75
CA LYS A 487 -29.03 -12.81 -3.98
C LYS A 487 -28.83 -11.65 -4.96
N TYR A 488 -28.67 -10.42 -4.46
CA TYR A 488 -28.45 -9.24 -5.29
C TYR A 488 -27.09 -9.33 -5.99
N TYR A 489 -26.01 -9.48 -5.25
CA TYR A 489 -24.65 -9.47 -5.81
C TYR A 489 -24.33 -10.70 -6.65
N LYS A 490 -24.97 -11.84 -6.39
CA LYS A 490 -24.92 -12.99 -7.31
C LYS A 490 -25.33 -12.64 -8.74
N ASN A 491 -26.26 -11.69 -8.92
CA ASN A 491 -26.71 -11.24 -10.24
C ASN A 491 -26.08 -9.91 -10.67
N ASN A 492 -25.51 -9.16 -9.72
CA ASN A 492 -24.92 -7.83 -9.93
C ASN A 492 -23.53 -7.77 -9.28
N PRO A 493 -22.57 -8.62 -9.71
CA PRO A 493 -21.27 -8.73 -9.06
C PRO A 493 -20.50 -7.41 -9.16
N ILE A 494 -19.84 -7.01 -8.07
CA ILE A 494 -18.90 -5.90 -8.08
C ILE A 494 -17.46 -6.41 -8.26
N TYR A 495 -16.61 -5.61 -8.91
CA TYR A 495 -15.18 -5.89 -9.01
C TYR A 495 -14.46 -5.30 -7.80
N ILE A 496 -13.73 -6.12 -7.06
CA ILE A 496 -12.98 -5.74 -5.86
C ILE A 496 -11.49 -5.97 -6.11
N ALA A 497 -10.75 -4.89 -6.28
CA ALA A 497 -9.31 -4.92 -6.41
C ALA A 497 -8.64 -4.72 -5.06
N ILE A 498 -7.76 -5.63 -4.66
CA ILE A 498 -6.97 -5.52 -3.43
C ILE A 498 -5.57 -5.05 -3.81
N LEU A 499 -5.17 -3.90 -3.28
CA LEU A 499 -3.89 -3.27 -3.56
C LEU A 499 -3.12 -3.11 -2.25
N GLY A 500 -2.24 -4.07 -1.96
CA GLY A 500 -1.47 -4.12 -0.72
C GLY A 500 -0.85 -5.50 -0.50
N ASP A 501 0.21 -5.55 0.31
CA ASP A 501 0.77 -6.82 0.76
C ASP A 501 -0.18 -7.56 1.73
N ALA A 502 0.21 -8.78 2.09
CA ALA A 502 -0.61 -9.68 2.89
C ALA A 502 -0.76 -9.23 4.36
N GLU A 503 -0.05 -8.21 4.84
CA GLU A 503 -0.16 -7.76 6.22
C GLU A 503 -0.78 -6.35 6.32
N MET A 504 -0.63 -5.54 5.28
CA MET A 504 -1.36 -4.29 5.10
C MET A 504 -2.81 -4.52 4.68
N MET A 505 -3.04 -5.50 3.81
CA MET A 505 -4.35 -6.02 3.42
C MET A 505 -4.37 -7.53 3.66
N PRO A 506 -4.66 -7.99 4.90
CA PRO A 506 -4.62 -9.40 5.24
C PRO A 506 -5.65 -10.24 4.50
N ARG A 507 -5.62 -11.55 4.69
CA ARG A 507 -6.47 -12.51 3.95
C ARG A 507 -6.71 -13.70 4.83
N ILE A 508 -7.91 -14.27 4.89
CA ILE A 508 -8.15 -15.41 5.78
C ILE A 508 -7.15 -16.53 5.49
N VAL A 509 -6.59 -17.10 6.55
CA VAL A 509 -5.74 -18.29 6.46
C VAL A 509 -6.56 -19.49 6.91
N TYR A 510 -6.91 -20.34 5.97
CA TYR A 510 -7.73 -21.54 6.22
C TYR A 510 -6.87 -22.70 6.70
N ASP A 511 -7.32 -23.36 7.77
CA ASP A 511 -6.72 -24.59 8.25
C ASP A 511 -7.08 -25.75 7.33
N ASN A 512 -6.11 -26.61 7.02
CA ASN A 512 -6.32 -27.76 6.14
C ASN A 512 -5.32 -28.88 6.44
N TRP A 513 -5.68 -30.11 6.11
CA TRP A 513 -4.88 -31.30 6.43
C TRP A 513 -3.50 -31.35 5.73
N LEU A 514 -3.33 -30.68 4.59
CA LEU A 514 -2.05 -30.66 3.84
C LEU A 514 -1.06 -29.66 4.46
N CYS A 515 -1.56 -28.49 4.86
CA CYS A 515 -0.82 -27.41 5.49
C CYS A 515 -1.50 -26.98 6.80
N PRO A 516 -1.53 -27.83 7.84
CA PRO A 516 -2.26 -27.52 9.07
C PRO A 516 -1.67 -26.30 9.78
N LEU A 517 -2.53 -25.48 10.38
CA LEU A 517 -2.17 -24.38 11.26
C LEU A 517 -1.75 -24.90 12.63
N SER A 518 -0.65 -25.66 12.66
CA SER A 518 -0.14 -26.30 13.87
C SER A 518 1.37 -26.16 14.00
N LYS A 519 1.84 -26.05 15.24
CA LYS A 519 3.28 -26.12 15.58
C LYS A 519 3.86 -27.51 15.36
N GLU A 520 3.01 -28.53 15.34
CA GLU A 520 3.38 -29.93 15.11
C GLU A 520 3.46 -30.27 13.62
N ALA A 521 3.22 -29.30 12.74
CA ALA A 521 3.38 -29.48 11.30
C ALA A 521 4.81 -29.95 10.98
N SER A 522 4.93 -30.79 9.94
CA SER A 522 6.23 -31.28 9.50
C SER A 522 7.17 -30.12 9.16
N SER A 523 8.49 -30.34 9.30
CA SER A 523 9.50 -29.35 8.90
C SER A 523 9.32 -28.88 7.46
N TYR A 524 8.89 -29.78 6.56
CA TYR A 524 8.61 -29.44 5.17
C TYR A 524 7.42 -28.48 5.08
N THR A 525 6.27 -28.85 5.66
CA THR A 525 5.05 -28.03 5.67
C THR A 525 5.29 -26.64 6.26
N TYR A 526 5.94 -26.58 7.43
CA TYR A 526 6.26 -25.30 8.09
C TYR A 526 7.08 -24.38 7.20
N ALA A 527 8.03 -24.95 6.47
CA ALA A 527 8.96 -24.15 5.70
C ALA A 527 8.39 -23.60 4.38
N TYR A 528 7.33 -24.21 3.82
CA TYR A 528 6.51 -23.65 2.74
C TYR A 528 5.40 -22.70 3.22
N GLY A 529 5.21 -22.62 4.54
CA GLY A 529 4.21 -21.81 5.23
C GLY A 529 2.92 -22.60 5.51
N LEU A 530 2.43 -22.44 6.73
CA LEU A 530 1.22 -23.06 7.24
C LEU A 530 -0.04 -22.41 6.66
N GLY A 531 -1.13 -23.19 6.66
CA GLY A 531 -2.45 -22.79 6.21
C GLY A 531 -2.54 -22.49 4.71
N THR A 532 -3.77 -22.29 4.24
CA THR A 532 -4.05 -21.84 2.88
C THR A 532 -4.59 -20.41 2.95
N PRO A 533 -3.77 -19.40 2.63
CA PRO A 533 -4.22 -18.03 2.64
C PRO A 533 -5.05 -17.70 1.40
N SER A 534 -6.20 -17.05 1.57
CA SER A 534 -7.14 -16.80 0.47
C SER A 534 -7.88 -15.47 0.61
N ASP A 535 -8.00 -14.76 -0.51
CA ASP A 535 -8.77 -13.51 -0.64
C ASP A 535 -10.27 -13.77 -0.85
N PHE A 536 -10.70 -15.04 -0.81
CA PHE A 536 -12.07 -15.46 -1.05
C PHE A 536 -13.10 -14.67 -0.22
N ILE A 537 -12.75 -14.43 1.05
CA ILE A 537 -13.54 -13.71 2.04
C ILE A 537 -13.98 -12.30 1.60
N TYR A 538 -13.27 -11.68 0.66
CA TYR A 538 -13.60 -10.34 0.18
C TYR A 538 -14.68 -10.36 -0.91
N GLY A 539 -14.95 -11.52 -1.50
CA GLY A 539 -15.95 -11.70 -2.54
C GLY A 539 -17.18 -12.47 -2.09
N ASP A 540 -17.07 -13.15 -0.97
CA ASP A 540 -18.11 -13.92 -0.29
C ASP A 540 -18.83 -13.00 0.70
N ILE A 541 -20.16 -12.93 0.59
CA ILE A 541 -21.00 -12.08 1.44
C ILE A 541 -21.36 -12.76 2.76
N ASP A 542 -21.46 -14.09 2.79
CA ASP A 542 -22.07 -14.77 3.93
C ASP A 542 -21.29 -15.99 4.49
N PRO A 543 -19.99 -15.82 4.74
CA PRO A 543 -19.17 -16.84 5.37
C PRO A 543 -19.67 -17.18 6.77
N ILE A 544 -19.59 -18.46 7.18
CA ILE A 544 -19.89 -18.85 8.56
C ILE A 544 -18.83 -18.27 9.51
N TYR A 545 -19.28 -17.42 10.43
CA TYR A 545 -18.44 -16.82 11.45
C TYR A 545 -17.64 -17.86 12.24
N GLY A 546 -16.31 -17.73 12.23
CA GLY A 546 -15.40 -18.57 13.00
C GLY A 546 -15.10 -19.94 12.39
N ASP A 547 -15.70 -20.29 11.25
CA ASP A 547 -15.34 -21.49 10.49
C ASP A 547 -14.29 -21.12 9.43
N TYR A 548 -13.03 -21.35 9.77
CA TYR A 548 -11.89 -21.15 8.87
C TYR A 548 -11.22 -22.49 8.54
N SER A 549 -12.00 -23.56 8.47
CA SER A 549 -11.54 -24.88 8.04
C SER A 549 -11.58 -25.00 6.51
N ASN A 550 -10.94 -26.04 5.98
CA ASN A 550 -11.04 -26.40 4.56
C ASN A 550 -12.41 -26.99 4.17
N LEU A 551 -13.36 -27.04 5.11
CA LEU A 551 -14.74 -27.48 4.94
C LEU A 551 -15.73 -26.35 5.25
N ALA A 552 -15.25 -25.11 5.37
CA ALA A 552 -16.08 -23.94 5.63
C ALA A 552 -17.13 -23.77 4.52
N ASN A 553 -18.37 -23.56 4.95
CA ASN A 553 -19.54 -23.30 4.11
C ASN A 553 -20.07 -21.89 4.37
N ASP A 554 -21.13 -21.52 3.65
CA ASP A 554 -21.83 -20.25 3.82
C ASP A 554 -23.11 -20.42 4.64
N THR A 555 -23.66 -19.32 5.10
CA THR A 555 -24.94 -19.33 5.82
C THR A 555 -26.16 -19.53 4.90
N CYS A 556 -26.03 -19.18 3.62
CA CYS A 556 -27.07 -19.18 2.60
C CYS A 556 -26.85 -20.26 1.52
N SER A 557 -25.64 -20.83 1.42
CA SER A 557 -25.29 -21.90 0.49
C SER A 557 -24.55 -23.05 1.17
N TYR A 558 -24.74 -24.26 0.64
CA TYR A 558 -24.00 -25.43 1.13
C TYR A 558 -22.51 -25.37 0.81
N TYR A 559 -22.12 -24.75 -0.31
CA TYR A 559 -20.72 -24.57 -0.68
C TYR A 559 -20.38 -23.09 -0.66
N PRO A 560 -19.13 -22.73 -0.32
CA PRO A 560 -18.67 -21.36 -0.38
C PRO A 560 -18.85 -20.78 -1.78
N TYR A 561 -19.44 -19.59 -1.87
CA TYR A 561 -19.70 -18.88 -3.12
C TYR A 561 -19.15 -17.46 -3.06
N GLN A 562 -18.52 -16.99 -4.14
CA GLN A 562 -18.13 -15.59 -4.28
C GLN A 562 -19.16 -14.90 -5.16
N GLU A 563 -19.99 -14.05 -4.56
CA GLU A 563 -20.89 -13.20 -5.32
C GLU A 563 -20.12 -12.13 -6.09
N ASN A 564 -18.99 -11.66 -5.54
CA ASN A 564 -18.20 -10.57 -6.10
C ASN A 564 -16.85 -11.04 -6.64
N ILE A 565 -16.34 -10.33 -7.66
CA ILE A 565 -15.11 -10.71 -8.35
C ILE A 565 -13.93 -10.04 -7.67
N VAL A 566 -13.08 -10.84 -7.03
CA VAL A 566 -11.91 -10.34 -6.29
C VAL A 566 -10.62 -10.60 -7.07
N GLY A 567 -9.76 -9.57 -7.13
CA GLY A 567 -8.40 -9.70 -7.66
C GLY A 567 -7.40 -8.94 -6.81
N ARG A 568 -6.35 -9.62 -6.34
CA ARG A 568 -5.24 -8.95 -5.67
C ARG A 568 -4.15 -8.56 -6.66
N LEU A 569 -3.78 -7.28 -6.63
CA LEU A 569 -2.58 -6.76 -7.26
C LEU A 569 -1.48 -6.79 -6.20
N ALA A 570 -0.62 -7.80 -6.29
CA ALA A 570 0.54 -7.99 -5.43
C ALA A 570 1.77 -8.28 -6.27
N GLY A 571 2.90 -7.68 -5.88
CA GLY A 571 4.17 -7.80 -6.56
C GLY A 571 4.94 -6.48 -6.50
N TRP A 572 6.13 -6.52 -5.94
CA TRP A 572 7.08 -5.41 -5.90
C TRP A 572 8.44 -6.00 -6.29
N ASP A 573 9.12 -5.38 -7.26
CA ASP A 573 10.46 -5.81 -7.73
C ASP A 573 11.56 -5.32 -6.78
#